data_AF-A0AAV6Z2B3-F1
#
_entry.id   AF-A0AAV6Z2B3-F1
#
_cell.length_a   1.000
_cell.length_b   1.000
_cell.length_c   1.000
_cell.angle_alpha   90.00
_cell.angle_beta   90.00
_cell.angle_gamma   90.00
#
_symmetry.space_group_name_H-M   'P 1'
#
loop_
_entity.id
_entity.type
_entity.pdbx_description
1 polymer ?
#
loop_
_entity_poly.entity_id
_entity_poly.type
_entity_poly.pdbx_seq_one_letter_code
_entity_poly.pdbx_strand_id
1 'polypeptide(L)'
;SLYEQWLRRHQPSLDVYPEANAPVGHNRGYYMVPFIPLFTNGEFFTQARNFGYDYDYLAESDSVSDILLRYLEEARNIWQWLLGAAVVGGLITVVMATIVRCSCRRRKKRATLEETQPLLMEAEDYRSTYQSNL
;
A
#
# COMPACT_ATOMS: atom_id res chain seq x y z
N SER A 1 -27.00 9.63 10.76
CA SER A 1 -27.34 11.04 11.05
C SER A 1 -26.14 11.83 11.57
N LEU A 2 -26.09 13.15 11.31
CA LEU A 2 -25.11 14.07 11.91
C LEU A 2 -25.31 14.20 13.43
N TYR A 3 -26.56 14.19 13.90
CA TYR A 3 -26.88 14.24 15.32
C TYR A 3 -26.33 13.03 16.08
N GLU A 4 -26.50 11.83 15.51
CA GLU A 4 -25.96 10.59 16.11
C GLU A 4 -24.43 10.59 16.15
N GLN A 5 -23.77 11.08 15.08
CA GLN A 5 -22.31 11.26 15.08
C GLN A 5 -21.85 12.17 16.22
N TRP A 6 -22.56 13.27 16.44
CA TRP A 6 -22.24 14.23 17.50
C TRP A 6 -22.47 13.63 18.90
N LEU A 7 -23.59 12.93 19.12
CA LEU A 7 -23.88 12.25 20.39
C LEU A 7 -22.81 11.21 20.75
N ARG A 8 -22.40 10.36 19.80
CA ARG A 8 -21.36 9.33 20.06
C ARG A 8 -19.98 9.94 20.32
N ARG A 9 -19.62 10.99 19.57
CA ARG A 9 -18.32 11.65 19.69
C ARG A 9 -18.18 12.43 20.99
N HIS A 10 -19.22 13.16 21.39
CA HIS A 10 -19.12 14.11 22.48
C HIS A 10 -19.70 13.60 23.80
N GLN A 11 -20.56 12.59 23.78
CA GLN A 11 -21.23 12.02 24.96
C GLN A 11 -21.69 13.10 25.95
N PRO A 12 -22.44 14.11 25.48
CA PRO A 12 -22.82 15.25 26.30
C PRO A 12 -23.68 14.80 27.47
N SER A 13 -23.55 15.49 28.61
CA SER A 13 -24.54 15.33 29.68
C SER A 13 -25.90 15.89 29.24
N LEU A 14 -26.96 15.35 29.82
CA LEU A 14 -28.33 15.81 29.54
C LEU A 14 -28.55 17.28 29.98
N ASP A 15 -27.70 17.81 30.85
CA ASP A 15 -27.79 19.19 31.35
C ASP A 15 -27.36 20.24 30.32
N VAL A 16 -26.68 19.82 29.25
CA VAL A 16 -26.40 20.68 28.10
C VAL A 16 -27.70 21.03 27.35
N TYR A 17 -28.73 20.16 27.42
CA TYR A 17 -30.05 20.47 26.88
C TYR A 17 -30.79 21.40 27.86
N PRO A 18 -31.13 22.64 27.47
CA PRO A 18 -31.70 23.64 28.37
C PRO A 18 -33.00 23.16 29.02
N GLU A 19 -33.07 23.28 30.35
CA GLU A 19 -34.28 22.98 31.12
C GLU A 19 -35.35 24.07 30.97
N ALA A 20 -34.93 25.33 30.87
CA ALA A 20 -35.80 26.50 30.74
C ALA A 20 -35.18 27.55 29.81
N ASN A 21 -35.98 28.57 29.47
CA ASN A 21 -35.59 29.72 28.63
C ASN A 21 -35.27 29.39 27.15
N ALA A 22 -35.56 28.17 26.68
CA ALA A 22 -35.63 27.93 25.25
C ALA A 22 -36.95 28.50 24.68
N PRO A 23 -37.05 28.72 23.36
CA PRO A 23 -38.32 29.01 22.72
C PRO A 23 -39.40 27.98 23.09
N VAL A 24 -40.67 28.40 23.00
CA VAL A 24 -41.81 27.53 23.32
C VAL A 24 -41.70 26.18 22.59
N GLY A 25 -41.96 25.09 23.31
CA GLY A 25 -41.84 23.72 22.78
C GLY A 25 -40.43 23.11 22.85
N HIS A 26 -39.38 23.88 23.13
CA HIS A 26 -37.98 23.42 23.01
C HIS A 26 -37.26 23.21 24.36
N ASN A 27 -37.93 23.38 25.50
CA ASN A 27 -37.33 23.05 26.78
C ASN A 27 -37.20 21.53 26.93
N ARG A 28 -36.14 21.06 27.60
CA ARG A 28 -35.86 19.63 27.83
C ARG A 28 -37.07 18.85 28.37
N GLY A 29 -37.80 19.44 29.33
CA GLY A 29 -38.96 18.83 29.97
C GLY A 29 -40.29 18.99 29.22
N TYR A 30 -40.32 19.67 28.07
CA TYR A 30 -41.56 19.85 27.30
C TYR A 30 -41.85 18.64 26.42
N TYR A 31 -43.13 18.32 26.26
CA TYR A 31 -43.59 17.30 25.33
C TYR A 31 -43.44 17.76 23.88
N MET A 32 -42.91 16.89 23.04
CA MET A 32 -42.82 17.09 21.60
C MET A 32 -44.21 16.96 20.96
N VAL A 33 -44.68 18.04 20.36
CA VAL A 33 -45.95 18.09 19.64
C VAL A 33 -45.72 17.71 18.16
N PRO A 34 -46.62 16.96 17.51
CA PRO A 34 -47.91 16.45 17.97
C PRO A 34 -47.90 14.95 18.31
N PHE A 35 -46.85 14.42 18.94
CA PHE A 35 -46.74 12.96 19.16
C PHE A 35 -47.74 12.44 20.21
N ILE A 36 -48.30 11.26 19.94
CA ILE A 36 -49.13 10.46 20.86
C ILE A 36 -48.61 9.01 20.82
N PRO A 37 -48.23 8.41 21.96
CA PRO A 37 -48.26 8.96 23.32
C PRO A 37 -47.27 10.12 23.51
N LEU A 38 -47.38 10.81 24.64
CA LEU A 38 -46.57 11.99 24.93
C LEU A 38 -45.11 11.60 25.21
N PHE A 39 -44.18 12.26 24.52
CA PHE A 39 -42.75 12.11 24.72
C PHE A 39 -42.10 13.47 24.92
N THR A 40 -41.16 13.57 25.85
CA THR A 40 -40.40 14.79 26.13
C THR A 40 -39.20 14.95 25.21
N ASN A 41 -38.75 16.19 25.00
CA ASN A 41 -37.52 16.45 24.25
C ASN A 41 -36.30 15.73 24.84
N GLY A 42 -36.21 15.67 26.18
CA GLY A 42 -35.10 15.03 26.89
C GLY A 42 -34.99 13.52 26.65
N GLU A 43 -36.12 12.82 26.47
CA GLU A 43 -36.13 11.38 26.16
C GLU A 43 -35.52 11.08 24.79
N PHE A 44 -35.54 12.05 23.87
CA PHE A 44 -34.95 11.96 22.54
C PHE A 44 -33.50 12.47 22.48
N PHE A 45 -32.96 12.94 23.60
CA PHE A 45 -31.55 13.26 23.77
C PHE A 45 -30.72 12.01 24.11
N THR A 46 -30.79 11.00 23.24
CA THR A 46 -30.14 9.70 23.44
C THR A 46 -29.73 9.07 22.11
N GLN A 47 -28.85 8.08 22.17
CA GLN A 47 -28.30 7.41 20.98
C GLN A 47 -29.38 6.59 20.25
N ALA A 48 -29.26 6.52 18.92
CA ALA A 48 -30.12 5.73 18.04
C ALA A 48 -30.33 4.28 18.52
N ARG A 49 -29.30 3.65 19.07
CA ARG A 49 -29.33 2.26 19.58
C ARG A 49 -30.38 2.05 20.66
N ASN A 50 -30.66 3.06 21.48
CA ASN A 50 -31.67 2.98 22.53
C ASN A 50 -33.11 2.95 21.95
N PHE A 51 -33.27 3.33 20.69
CA PHE A 51 -34.50 3.20 19.92
C PHE A 51 -34.56 1.93 19.05
N GLY A 52 -33.54 1.06 19.14
CA GLY A 52 -33.50 -0.19 18.39
C GLY A 52 -33.08 -0.07 16.92
N TYR A 53 -32.48 1.05 16.52
CA TYR A 53 -31.88 1.20 15.18
C TYR A 53 -30.44 1.73 15.27
N ASP A 54 -29.63 1.48 14.25
CA ASP A 54 -28.29 2.04 14.12
C ASP A 54 -28.04 2.48 12.65
N TYR A 55 -27.02 3.31 12.43
CA TYR A 55 -26.55 3.66 11.09
C TYR A 55 -25.36 2.76 10.74
N ASP A 56 -25.40 2.10 9.58
CA ASP A 56 -24.35 1.16 9.14
C ASP A 56 -22.94 1.76 9.24
N TYR A 57 -22.78 3.01 8.79
CA TYR A 57 -21.47 3.68 8.82
C TYR A 57 -21.01 4.13 10.23
N LEU A 58 -21.88 4.04 11.24
CA LEU A 58 -21.57 4.29 12.67
C LEU A 58 -21.56 3.02 13.50
N ALA A 59 -22.07 1.92 12.95
CA ALA A 59 -22.06 0.65 13.63
C ALA A 59 -20.60 0.28 13.89
N GLU A 60 -20.19 0.36 15.17
CA GLU A 60 -18.87 -0.07 15.66
C GLU A 60 -18.54 -1.53 15.33
N SER A 61 -19.47 -2.25 14.69
CA SER A 61 -19.30 -3.59 14.15
C SER A 61 -18.90 -3.54 12.67
N ASP A 62 -17.94 -2.70 12.30
CA ASP A 62 -17.04 -3.12 11.22
C ASP A 62 -16.35 -4.36 11.79
N SER A 63 -16.90 -5.53 11.47
CA SER A 63 -16.31 -6.77 11.92
C SER A 63 -14.85 -6.76 11.46
N VAL A 64 -13.93 -7.35 12.22
CA VAL A 64 -12.52 -7.41 11.81
C VAL A 64 -12.40 -7.94 10.37
N SER A 65 -13.34 -8.81 9.98
CA SER A 65 -13.53 -9.31 8.62
C SER A 65 -13.82 -8.22 7.60
N ASP A 66 -14.71 -7.26 7.87
CA ASP A 66 -15.06 -6.16 6.95
C ASP A 66 -13.88 -5.19 6.77
N ILE A 67 -13.18 -4.90 7.87
CA ILE A 67 -11.95 -4.12 7.84
C ILE A 67 -10.90 -4.85 6.98
N LEU A 68 -10.66 -6.13 7.25
CA LEU A 68 -9.71 -6.94 6.50
C LEU A 68 -10.10 -7.09 5.03
N LEU A 69 -11.39 -7.25 4.73
CA LEU A 69 -11.89 -7.33 3.35
C LEU A 69 -11.58 -6.04 2.59
N ARG A 70 -11.84 -4.88 3.20
CA ARG A 70 -11.51 -3.59 2.59
C ARG A 70 -10.01 -3.45 2.31
N TYR A 71 -9.16 -3.82 3.26
CA TYR A 71 -7.70 -3.82 3.06
C TYR A 71 -7.25 -4.83 1.98
N LEU A 72 -7.84 -6.02 1.96
CA LEU A 72 -7.51 -7.07 0.99
C LEU A 72 -7.94 -6.69 -0.43
N GLU A 73 -9.07 -6.00 -0.58
CA GLU A 73 -9.58 -5.54 -1.86
C GLU A 73 -8.70 -4.41 -2.42
N GLU A 74 -8.26 -3.50 -1.56
CA GLU A 74 -7.30 -2.45 -1.92
C GLU A 74 -5.93 -3.05 -2.30
N ALA A 75 -5.45 -4.06 -1.54
CA ALA A 75 -4.24 -4.81 -1.87
C ALA A 75 -4.36 -5.64 -3.17
N ARG A 76 -5.55 -6.17 -3.46
CA ARG A 76 -5.84 -6.92 -4.70
C ARG A 76 -5.64 -6.06 -5.94
N ASN A 77 -6.02 -4.79 -5.87
CA ASN A 77 -5.86 -3.85 -6.98
C ASN A 77 -4.36 -3.61 -7.29
N ILE A 78 -3.52 -3.52 -6.26
CA ILE A 78 -2.07 -3.30 -6.39
C ILE A 78 -1.34 -4.58 -6.84
N TRP A 79 -1.90 -5.76 -6.53
CA TRP A 79 -1.29 -7.06 -6.81
C TRP A 79 -0.95 -7.29 -8.29
N GLN A 80 -1.80 -6.82 -9.22
CA GLN A 80 -1.57 -6.99 -10.65
C GLN A 80 -0.31 -6.23 -11.13
N TRP A 81 -0.11 -5.02 -10.63
CA TRP A 81 1.07 -4.21 -10.95
C TRP A 81 2.36 -4.81 -10.39
N LEU A 82 2.31 -5.34 -9.15
CA LEU A 82 3.45 -6.02 -8.53
C LEU A 82 3.87 -7.27 -9.34
N LEU A 83 2.91 -8.08 -9.76
CA LEU A 83 3.19 -9.24 -10.62
C LEU A 83 3.78 -8.81 -11.97
N GLY A 84 3.21 -7.78 -12.60
CA GLY A 84 3.73 -7.23 -13.86
C GLY A 84 5.18 -6.75 -13.70
N ALA A 85 5.46 -5.99 -12.65
CA ALA A 85 6.80 -5.50 -12.36
C ALA A 85 7.80 -6.65 -12.09
N ALA A 86 7.38 -7.70 -11.37
CA ALA A 86 8.22 -8.87 -11.11
C ALA A 86 8.58 -9.63 -12.39
N VAL A 87 7.61 -9.86 -13.29
CA VAL A 87 7.84 -10.53 -14.58
C VAL A 87 8.77 -9.70 -15.46
N VAL A 88 8.50 -8.39 -15.59
CA VAL A 88 9.32 -7.48 -16.40
C VAL A 88 10.75 -7.40 -15.85
N GLY A 89 10.89 -7.24 -14.53
CA GLY A 89 12.19 -7.27 -13.86
C GLY A 89 12.94 -8.58 -14.10
N GLY A 90 12.25 -9.71 -13.97
CA GLY A 90 12.80 -11.04 -14.27
C GLY A 90 13.33 -11.14 -15.71
N LEU A 91 12.55 -10.73 -16.70
CA LEU A 91 12.97 -10.73 -18.10
C LEU A 91 14.20 -9.85 -18.34
N ILE A 92 14.23 -8.64 -17.76
CA ILE A 92 15.37 -7.72 -17.88
C ILE A 92 16.63 -8.34 -17.28
N THR A 93 16.53 -8.95 -16.09
CA THR A 93 17.70 -9.58 -15.44
C THR A 93 18.26 -10.74 -16.25
N VAL A 94 17.41 -11.56 -16.88
CA VAL A 94 17.82 -12.66 -17.77
C VAL A 94 18.52 -12.11 -19.01
N VAL A 95 17.96 -11.08 -19.66
CA VAL A 95 18.58 -10.45 -20.84
C VAL A 95 19.95 -9.86 -20.48
N MET A 96 20.06 -9.14 -19.38
CA MET A 96 21.34 -8.58 -18.93
C MET A 96 22.37 -9.67 -18.60
N ALA A 97 21.96 -10.73 -17.90
CA ALA A 97 22.85 -11.85 -17.58
C ALA A 97 23.34 -12.58 -18.84
N THR A 98 22.47 -12.78 -19.84
CA THR A 98 22.86 -13.41 -21.11
C THR A 98 23.82 -12.54 -21.91
N ILE A 99 23.60 -11.23 -22.00
CA ILE A 99 24.51 -10.29 -22.68
C ILE A 99 25.89 -10.28 -22.00
N VAL A 100 25.93 -10.19 -20.67
CA VAL A 100 27.18 -10.23 -19.89
C VAL A 100 27.91 -11.55 -20.13
N ARG A 101 27.21 -12.69 -20.03
CA ARG A 101 27.80 -14.02 -20.25
C ARG A 101 28.34 -14.16 -21.68
N CYS A 102 27.59 -13.74 -22.70
CA CYS A 102 28.01 -13.77 -24.09
C CYS A 102 29.25 -12.89 -24.34
N SER A 103 29.25 -11.67 -23.81
CA SER A 103 30.40 -10.74 -23.91
C SER A 103 31.66 -11.31 -23.26
N CYS A 104 31.55 -11.84 -22.04
CA CYS A 104 32.67 -12.48 -21.35
C CYS A 104 33.17 -13.73 -22.09
N ARG A 105 32.28 -14.57 -22.64
CA ARG A 105 32.68 -15.73 -23.46
C ARG A 105 33.40 -15.31 -24.74
N ARG A 106 32.91 -14.27 -25.43
CA ARG A 106 33.58 -13.73 -26.63
C ARG A 106 34.96 -13.16 -26.31
N ARG A 107 35.09 -12.40 -25.21
CA ARG A 107 36.40 -11.88 -24.75
C ARG A 107 37.37 -13.02 -24.42
N LYS A 108 36.93 -14.04 -23.68
CA LYS A 108 37.77 -15.22 -23.39
C LYS A 108 38.21 -15.94 -24.66
N LYS A 109 37.29 -16.18 -25.61
CA LYS A 109 37.62 -16.80 -26.90
C LYS A 109 38.58 -15.97 -27.76
N ARG A 110 38.47 -14.64 -27.72
CA ARG A 110 39.35 -13.74 -28.49
C ARG A 110 40.74 -13.68 -27.88
N ALA A 111 40.85 -13.63 -26.56
CA ALA A 111 42.12 -13.71 -25.85
C ALA A 111 42.87 -15.02 -26.14
N THR A 112 42.16 -16.17 -26.11
CA THR A 112 42.78 -17.47 -26.46
C THR A 112 43.22 -17.53 -27.92
N LEU A 113 42.54 -16.81 -28.83
CA LEU A 113 42.84 -16.80 -30.26
C LEU A 113 44.00 -15.85 -30.60
N GLU A 114 44.13 -14.75 -29.88
CA GLU A 114 45.30 -13.85 -29.95
C GLU A 114 46.56 -14.50 -29.37
N GLU A 115 46.45 -15.38 -28.36
CA GLU A 115 47.56 -16.24 -27.91
C GLU A 115 47.97 -17.31 -28.94
N THR A 116 47.12 -17.63 -29.93
CA THR A 116 47.44 -18.62 -30.99
C THR A 116 47.87 -17.99 -32.31
N GLN A 117 48.03 -16.66 -32.39
CA GLN A 117 48.73 -16.07 -33.52
C GLN A 117 50.22 -16.38 -33.38
N PRO A 118 50.84 -17.13 -34.31
CA PRO A 118 52.29 -17.29 -34.29
C PRO A 118 52.88 -15.90 -34.53
N LEU A 119 53.62 -15.38 -33.54
CA LEU A 119 54.47 -14.20 -33.68
C LEU A 119 55.47 -14.48 -34.80
N LEU A 120 55.11 -14.11 -36.04
CA LEU A 120 56.07 -13.89 -37.12
C LEU A 120 56.78 -12.56 -36.82
N MET A 121 57.60 -12.56 -35.78
CA MET A 121 58.65 -11.57 -35.59
C MET A 121 59.96 -12.31 -35.32
N GLU A 122 60.94 -11.97 -36.15
CA GLU A 122 62.38 -12.16 -35.93
C GLU A 122 62.91 -13.59 -35.89
N ALA A 123 63.10 -14.18 -37.08
CA ALA A 123 64.07 -15.24 -37.30
C ALA A 123 65.44 -14.71 -37.81
N GLU A 124 65.72 -13.41 -37.68
CA GLU A 124 66.95 -12.81 -38.26
C GLU A 124 68.01 -12.39 -37.23
N ASP A 125 67.73 -12.37 -35.92
CA ASP A 125 68.70 -11.90 -34.91
C ASP A 125 69.42 -13.00 -34.10
N TYR A 126 69.22 -14.28 -34.42
CA TYR A 126 69.86 -15.40 -33.69
C TYR A 126 71.15 -15.93 -34.34
N ARG A 127 71.86 -15.12 -35.14
CA ARG A 127 73.11 -15.56 -35.79
C ARG A 127 74.31 -14.66 -35.47
N SER A 128 74.67 -14.60 -34.21
CA SER A 128 75.99 -14.11 -33.79
C SER A 128 76.48 -14.89 -32.57
N THR A 129 77.77 -15.20 -32.56
CA THR A 129 78.61 -15.56 -31.38
C THR A 129 78.98 -17.04 -31.10
N TYR A 130 79.06 -17.91 -32.11
CA TYR A 130 79.87 -19.13 -31.98
C TYR A 130 80.74 -19.39 -33.22
N GLN A 131 81.78 -18.59 -33.41
CA GLN A 131 82.97 -19.05 -34.12
C GLN A 131 84.19 -18.87 -33.22
N SER A 132 84.65 -20.01 -32.69
CA SER A 132 85.88 -20.17 -31.94
C SER A 132 87.09 -20.25 -32.88
N ASN A 133 88.16 -19.58 -32.45
CA ASN A 133 89.49 -19.56 -33.04
C ASN A 133 90.05 -20.95 -33.36
N LEU A 134 90.67 -21.08 -34.53
CA LEU A 134 91.89 -21.86 -34.73
C LEU A 134 92.72 -21.27 -35.88
#